data_AF-A0A091TTJ5-F1
#
_entry.id   AF-A0A091TTJ5-F1
#
_cell.length_a   1.000
_cell.length_b   1.000
_cell.length_c   1.000
_cell.angle_alpha   90.00
_cell.angle_beta   90.00
_cell.angle_gamma   90.00
#
_symmetry.space_group_name_H-M   'P 1'
#
loop_
_entity.id
_entity.type
_entity.pdbx_description
1 polymer ?
#
loop_
_entity_poly.entity_id
_entity_poly.type
_entity_poly.pdbx_seq_one_letter_code
_entity_poly.pdbx_strand_id
1 'polypeptide(L)'
;LETKELWDKFHELGTEMIITKSGRRMFPTIRVSFSGVDPEAKYIVLMDIVPVDNKRYRYAYHRSSWLVAGKADPPLPARLYVHPDSPFTGEQLLKQMVSFEKVKLTNNELDQHGHIILNSMHKYQPRVHIIKKKDHTASLLNLKSEEFRTFIFPETVFTAVTAYQNQLVS
;
A
#
# COMPACT_ATOMS: atom_id res chain seq x y z
N LEU A 1 -8.09 -3.30 9.91
CA LEU A 1 -6.79 -2.59 9.97
C LEU A 1 -6.35 -2.59 11.41
N GLU A 2 -5.17 -3.13 11.70
CA GLU A 2 -4.58 -3.07 13.04
C GLU A 2 -3.97 -1.68 13.29
N THR A 3 -3.80 -1.30 14.57
CA THR A 3 -3.23 0.00 14.96
C THR A 3 -3.96 1.20 14.34
N LYS A 4 -5.28 1.09 14.15
CA LYS A 4 -6.09 2.12 13.48
C LYS A 4 -5.94 3.50 14.13
N GLU A 5 -5.92 3.60 15.45
CA GLU A 5 -5.74 4.87 16.16
C GLU A 5 -4.43 5.59 15.81
N LEU A 6 -3.36 4.84 15.54
CA LEU A 6 -2.09 5.42 15.09
C LEU A 6 -2.23 5.96 13.67
N TRP A 7 -2.86 5.19 12.78
CA TRP A 7 -3.17 5.64 11.42
C TRP A 7 -4.03 6.91 11.42
N ASP A 8 -5.07 6.96 12.26
CA ASP A 8 -5.94 8.13 12.36
C ASP A 8 -5.16 9.39 12.77
N LYS A 9 -4.24 9.29 13.75
CA LYS A 9 -3.36 10.41 14.14
C LYS A 9 -2.46 10.90 13.00
N PHE A 10 -1.85 9.98 12.26
CA PHE A 10 -1.05 10.32 11.09
C PHE A 10 -1.92 10.89 9.95
N HIS A 11 -3.16 10.43 9.81
CA HIS A 11 -4.09 10.87 8.79
C HIS A 11 -4.53 12.32 9.04
N GLU A 12 -4.85 12.67 10.29
CA GLU A 12 -5.19 14.03 10.72
C GLU A 12 -4.09 15.05 10.39
N LEU A 13 -2.82 14.65 10.50
CA LEU A 13 -1.67 15.50 10.19
C LEU A 13 -1.30 15.52 8.70
N GLY A 14 -1.94 14.69 7.88
CA GLY A 14 -1.59 14.45 6.48
C GLY A 14 -0.36 13.57 6.35
N THR A 15 -0.55 12.25 6.39
CA THR A 15 0.53 11.26 6.43
C THR A 15 1.54 11.44 5.30
N GLU A 16 2.82 11.32 5.64
CA GLU A 16 3.93 11.39 4.69
C GLU A 16 4.75 10.10 4.75
N MET A 17 5.16 9.59 3.58
CA MET A 17 6.03 8.41 3.50
C MET A 17 7.30 8.76 2.75
N ILE A 18 8.44 8.53 3.39
CA ILE A 18 9.75 8.72 2.77
C ILE A 18 9.96 7.69 1.65
N ILE A 19 10.39 8.14 0.49
CA ILE A 19 10.88 7.31 -0.63
C ILE A 19 12.36 7.57 -0.88
N THR A 20 13.13 6.50 -1.13
CA THR A 20 14.57 6.59 -1.39
C THR A 20 14.97 5.68 -2.55
N LYS A 21 16.15 5.91 -3.15
CA LYS A 21 16.65 5.08 -4.24
C LYS A 21 16.75 3.60 -3.87
N SER A 22 17.20 3.30 -2.65
CA SER A 22 17.38 1.93 -2.12
C SER A 22 16.09 1.30 -1.56
N GLY A 23 14.99 2.05 -1.54
CA GLY A 23 13.73 1.62 -0.94
C GLY A 23 13.67 1.88 0.56
N ARG A 24 12.56 2.46 1.02
CA ARG A 24 12.28 2.76 2.44
C ARG A 24 11.01 2.06 2.89
N ARG A 25 11.01 1.49 4.10
CA ARG A 25 9.81 0.87 4.70
C ARG A 25 8.80 1.95 5.09
N MET A 26 7.52 1.61 4.99
CA MET A 26 6.43 2.47 5.45
C MET A 26 6.42 2.55 6.98
N PHE A 27 5.99 3.70 7.50
CA PHE A 27 5.60 3.85 8.90
C PHE A 27 4.43 4.84 8.99
N PRO A 28 3.31 4.48 9.63
CA PRO A 28 3.03 3.19 10.26
C PRO A 28 3.00 2.02 9.25
N THR A 29 3.20 0.80 9.75
CA THR A 29 3.12 -0.41 8.92
C THR A 29 1.66 -0.78 8.69
N ILE A 30 1.30 -1.16 7.45
CA ILE A 30 -0.01 -1.74 7.18
C ILE A 30 -0.05 -3.18 7.71
N ARG A 31 -0.95 -3.40 8.67
CA ARG A 31 -1.20 -4.70 9.30
C ARG A 31 -2.70 -4.96 9.28
N VAL A 32 -3.10 -6.15 8.87
CA VAL A 32 -4.52 -6.50 8.69
C VAL A 32 -4.81 -7.87 9.28
N SER A 33 -5.95 -7.98 9.97
CA SER A 33 -6.52 -9.27 10.37
C SER A 33 -7.69 -9.60 9.46
N PHE A 34 -7.87 -10.89 9.16
CA PHE A 34 -8.92 -11.37 8.29
C PHE A 34 -9.99 -12.11 9.10
N SER A 35 -11.24 -12.01 8.66
CA SER A 35 -12.37 -12.75 9.22
C SER A 35 -13.30 -13.22 8.09
N GLY A 36 -14.09 -14.26 8.34
CA GLY A 36 -15.05 -14.78 7.37
C GLY A 36 -14.43 -15.47 6.14
N VAL A 37 -13.14 -15.85 6.20
CA VAL A 37 -12.51 -16.70 5.19
C VAL A 37 -12.83 -18.17 5.46
N ASP A 38 -12.94 -18.96 4.39
CA ASP A 38 -13.07 -20.42 4.46
C ASP A 38 -11.75 -21.03 4.98
N PRO A 39 -11.75 -21.71 6.15
CA PRO A 39 -10.53 -22.22 6.80
C PRO A 39 -9.71 -23.20 5.95
N GLU A 40 -10.37 -24.00 5.11
CA GLU A 40 -9.75 -25.08 4.34
C GLU A 40 -9.15 -24.59 3.01
N ALA A 41 -9.52 -23.39 2.56
CA ALA A 41 -9.05 -22.84 1.31
C ALA A 41 -7.68 -22.15 1.44
N LYS A 42 -7.00 -22.00 0.29
CA LYS A 42 -5.73 -21.26 0.18
C LYS A 42 -5.96 -19.87 -0.39
N TYR A 43 -5.24 -18.88 0.11
CA TYR A 43 -5.36 -17.48 -0.25
C TYR A 43 -4.02 -16.85 -0.59
N ILE A 44 -3.98 -16.07 -1.66
CA ILE A 44 -2.88 -15.14 -1.93
C ILE A 44 -3.26 -13.79 -1.34
N VAL A 45 -2.38 -13.23 -0.51
CA VAL A 45 -2.55 -11.88 0.06
C VAL A 45 -1.49 -10.97 -0.55
N LEU A 46 -1.91 -9.84 -1.11
CA LEU A 46 -1.02 -8.90 -1.78
C LEU A 46 -1.46 -7.45 -1.53
N MET A 47 -0.59 -6.50 -1.82
CA MET A 47 -0.86 -5.08 -1.69
C MET A 47 -0.42 -4.34 -2.95
N ASP A 48 -1.22 -3.37 -3.37
CA ASP A 48 -0.81 -2.35 -4.32
C ASP A 48 -0.96 -0.95 -3.74
N ILE A 49 -0.40 0.04 -4.43
CA ILE A 49 -0.47 1.45 -4.04
C ILE A 49 -0.83 2.23 -5.30
N VAL A 50 -2.01 2.87 -5.27
CA VAL A 50 -2.56 3.58 -6.43
C VAL A 50 -2.60 5.09 -6.19
N PRO A 51 -2.45 5.93 -7.23
CA PRO A 51 -2.58 7.38 -7.07
C PRO A 51 -4.02 7.74 -6.66
N VAL A 52 -4.15 8.71 -5.75
CA VAL A 52 -5.45 9.22 -5.28
C VAL A 52 -6.07 10.16 -6.31
N ASP A 53 -5.25 11.00 -6.95
CA ASP A 53 -5.68 11.96 -7.94
C ASP A 53 -4.57 12.24 -8.97
N ASN A 54 -4.91 13.05 -9.98
CA ASN A 54 -4.00 13.48 -11.04
C ASN A 54 -3.36 14.85 -10.72
N LYS A 55 -2.92 15.05 -9.47
CA LYS A 55 -2.31 16.31 -9.01
C LYS A 55 -0.93 16.10 -8.41
N ARG A 56 -0.05 17.07 -8.65
CA ARG A 56 1.21 17.21 -7.94
C ARG A 56 1.04 18.24 -6.84
N TYR A 57 1.61 17.97 -5.67
CA TYR A 57 1.45 18.78 -4.47
C TYR A 57 2.74 19.53 -4.11
N ARG A 58 2.59 20.57 -3.29
CA ARG A 58 3.68 21.24 -2.58
C ARG A 58 3.25 21.59 -1.17
N TYR A 59 4.17 21.55 -0.22
CA TYR A 59 3.88 21.98 1.14
C TYR A 59 4.14 23.48 1.30
N ALA A 60 3.17 24.21 1.83
CA ALA A 60 3.29 25.65 2.09
C ALA A 60 3.59 25.88 3.58
N TYR A 61 4.87 26.01 3.93
CA TYR A 61 5.34 26.13 5.31
C TYR A 61 4.67 27.25 6.11
N HIS A 62 4.45 28.42 5.50
CA HIS A 62 3.81 29.57 6.16
C HIS A 62 2.33 29.33 6.52
N ARG A 63 1.69 28.26 5.99
CA ARG A 63 0.30 27.87 6.28
C ARG A 63 0.21 26.48 6.91
N SER A 64 1.34 25.79 7.08
CA SER A 64 1.40 24.38 7.47
C SER A 64 0.38 23.51 6.72
N SER A 65 0.33 23.67 5.38
CA SER A 65 -0.72 23.06 4.56
C SER A 65 -0.22 22.57 3.20
N TRP A 66 -0.79 21.47 2.73
CA TRP A 66 -0.59 20.96 1.37
C TRP A 66 -1.41 21.73 0.34
N LEU A 67 -0.76 22.21 -0.72
CA LEU A 67 -1.38 22.90 -1.85
C LEU A 67 -1.14 22.15 -3.16
N VAL A 68 -2.07 22.29 -4.10
CA VAL A 68 -1.88 21.80 -5.47
C VAL A 68 -0.84 22.68 -6.16
N ALA A 69 0.21 22.06 -6.69
CA ALA A 69 1.27 22.72 -7.45
C ALA A 69 1.04 22.62 -8.97
N GLY A 70 0.34 21.57 -9.43
CA GLY A 70 0.06 21.35 -10.84
C GLY A 70 -0.56 19.97 -11.12
N LYS A 71 -0.49 19.56 -12.38
CA LYS A 71 -0.88 18.20 -12.83
C LYS A 71 0.13 17.17 -12.32
N ALA A 72 -0.31 15.93 -12.08
CA ALA A 72 0.61 14.85 -11.71
C ALA A 72 1.62 14.56 -12.82
N ASP A 73 2.77 14.06 -12.41
CA ASP A 73 3.78 13.50 -13.30
C ASP A 73 3.22 12.22 -13.96
N PRO A 74 3.79 11.75 -15.09
CA PRO A 74 3.33 10.54 -15.76
C PRO A 74 3.24 9.33 -14.82
N PRO A 75 2.21 8.47 -14.98
CA PRO A 75 2.05 7.30 -14.13
C PRO A 75 3.20 6.31 -14.33
N LEU A 76 3.72 5.79 -13.22
CA LEU A 76 4.75 4.77 -13.21
C LEU A 76 4.12 3.37 -13.41
N PRO A 77 4.89 2.37 -13.87
CA PRO A 77 4.42 1.00 -13.93
C PRO A 77 3.92 0.52 -12.56
N ALA A 78 2.66 0.08 -12.50
CA ALA A 78 2.07 -0.44 -11.28
C ALA A 78 2.81 -1.73 -10.85
N ARG A 79 3.10 -1.83 -9.55
CA ARG A 79 3.73 -3.02 -8.95
C ARG A 79 2.84 -3.58 -7.86
N LEU A 80 2.67 -4.90 -7.90
CA LEU A 80 2.00 -5.66 -6.86
C LEU A 80 3.06 -6.22 -5.91
N TYR A 81 2.86 -6.01 -4.62
CA TYR A 81 3.62 -6.68 -3.58
C TYR A 81 2.85 -7.90 -3.08
N VAL A 82 3.27 -9.10 -3.49
CA VAL A 82 2.73 -10.34 -2.93
C VAL A 82 3.38 -10.59 -1.57
N HIS A 83 2.57 -10.85 -0.54
CA HIS A 83 3.11 -11.16 0.77
C HIS A 83 3.98 -12.44 0.69
N PRO A 84 5.20 -12.45 1.24
CA PRO A 84 6.17 -13.54 1.05
C PRO A 84 5.67 -14.90 1.56
N ASP A 85 4.81 -14.88 2.58
CA ASP A 85 4.23 -16.10 3.15
C ASP A 85 2.99 -16.58 2.38
N SER A 86 2.60 -15.91 1.28
CA SER A 86 1.53 -16.40 0.41
C SER A 86 1.99 -17.66 -0.35
N PRO A 87 1.10 -18.65 -0.56
CA PRO A 87 -0.30 -18.66 -0.13
C PRO A 87 -0.48 -19.04 1.35
N PHE A 88 -1.43 -18.39 2.01
CA PHE A 88 -1.89 -18.73 3.36
C PHE A 88 -3.05 -19.73 3.32
N THR A 89 -3.20 -20.56 4.33
CA THR A 89 -4.50 -21.23 4.58
C THR A 89 -5.48 -20.25 5.22
N GLY A 90 -6.79 -20.48 5.05
CA GLY A 90 -7.82 -19.70 5.73
C GLY A 90 -7.66 -19.76 7.25
N GLU A 91 -7.31 -20.93 7.78
CA GLU A 91 -7.01 -21.10 9.20
C GLU A 91 -5.86 -20.21 9.69
N GLN A 92 -4.77 -20.07 8.91
CA GLN A 92 -3.68 -19.15 9.25
C GLN A 92 -4.16 -17.70 9.27
N LEU A 93 -4.95 -17.29 8.27
CA LEU A 93 -5.46 -15.91 8.17
C LEU A 93 -6.44 -15.54 9.31
N LEU A 94 -7.17 -16.53 9.86
CA LEU A 94 -8.06 -16.32 11.00
C LEU A 94 -7.31 -16.25 12.34
N LYS A 95 -6.12 -16.87 12.43
CA LYS A 95 -5.33 -16.97 13.68
C LYS A 95 -4.37 -15.82 13.91
N GLN A 96 -3.88 -15.17 12.84
CA GLN A 96 -2.86 -14.13 12.96
C GLN A 96 -3.09 -12.97 11.98
N MET A 97 -2.62 -11.79 12.37
CA MET A 97 -2.53 -10.64 11.47
C MET A 97 -1.46 -10.86 10.40
N VAL A 98 -1.69 -10.31 9.21
CA VAL A 98 -0.72 -10.22 8.13
C VAL A 98 -0.07 -8.83 8.14
N SER A 99 1.26 -8.78 8.09
CA SER A 99 2.06 -7.56 8.22
C SER A 99 2.85 -7.25 6.95
N PHE A 100 2.62 -6.09 6.36
CA PHE A 100 3.34 -5.62 5.17
C PHE A 100 4.64 -4.86 5.52
N GLU A 101 5.30 -5.20 6.63
CA GLU A 101 6.51 -4.50 7.12
C GLU A 101 7.71 -4.56 6.18
N LYS A 102 7.76 -5.58 5.31
CA LYS A 102 8.83 -5.77 4.33
C LYS A 102 8.63 -4.96 3.06
N VAL A 103 7.47 -4.30 2.88
CA VAL A 103 7.22 -3.41 1.75
C VAL A 103 8.18 -2.23 1.81
N LYS A 104 8.77 -1.92 0.66
CA LYS A 104 9.62 -0.76 0.47
C LYS A 104 9.12 0.11 -0.67
N LEU A 105 9.18 1.41 -0.47
CA LEU A 105 8.82 2.45 -1.41
C LEU A 105 10.09 3.10 -1.97
N THR A 106 10.17 3.29 -3.29
CA THR A 106 11.34 3.86 -3.97
C THR A 106 10.92 4.94 -4.97
N ASN A 107 11.82 5.88 -5.23
CA ASN A 107 11.73 6.83 -6.34
C ASN A 107 12.61 6.43 -7.54
N ASN A 108 13.21 5.24 -7.50
CA ASN A 108 14.02 4.71 -8.60
C ASN A 108 13.13 4.01 -9.63
N GLU A 109 12.86 4.67 -10.76
CA GLU A 109 12.05 4.11 -11.86
C GLU A 109 12.61 2.82 -12.45
N LEU A 110 13.94 2.63 -12.33
CA LEU A 110 14.67 1.47 -12.83
C LEU A 110 14.92 0.42 -11.73
N ASP A 111 14.18 0.45 -10.62
CA ASP A 111 14.36 -0.52 -9.54
C ASP A 111 14.17 -1.97 -10.03
N GLN A 112 15.14 -2.84 -9.72
CA GLN A 112 15.11 -4.26 -10.09
C GLN A 112 14.76 -5.19 -8.92
N HIS A 113 14.56 -4.64 -7.71
CA HIS A 113 14.32 -5.40 -6.49
C HIS A 113 12.83 -5.67 -6.21
N GLY A 114 11.94 -5.19 -7.09
CA GLY A 114 10.50 -5.33 -6.93
C GLY A 114 9.90 -4.40 -5.87
N HIS A 115 10.62 -3.33 -5.49
CA HIS A 115 10.06 -2.30 -4.61
C HIS A 115 8.93 -1.53 -5.31
N ILE A 116 7.98 -0.98 -4.55
CA ILE A 116 6.91 -0.16 -5.13
C ILE A 116 7.50 1.20 -5.51
N ILE A 117 7.39 1.58 -6.78
CA ILE A 117 7.93 2.83 -7.30
C ILE A 117 6.85 3.90 -7.24
N LEU A 118 7.16 5.06 -6.66
CA LEU A 118 6.25 6.19 -6.51
C LEU A 118 6.92 7.50 -6.93
N ASN A 119 6.14 8.40 -7.53
CA ASN A 119 6.54 9.78 -7.74
C ASN A 119 6.44 10.56 -6.42
N SER A 120 7.49 11.32 -6.10
CA SER A 120 7.49 12.24 -4.94
C SER A 120 6.45 13.34 -5.12
N MET A 121 5.91 13.86 -4.01
CA MET A 121 4.92 14.92 -3.94
C MET A 121 3.55 14.58 -4.56
N HIS A 122 3.18 13.29 -4.54
CA HIS A 122 1.90 12.78 -5.00
C HIS A 122 1.21 11.99 -3.88
N LYS A 123 -0.13 11.97 -3.90
CA LYS A 123 -0.94 11.25 -2.92
C LYS A 123 -1.26 9.84 -3.41
N TYR A 124 -1.16 8.87 -2.51
CA TYR A 124 -1.39 7.47 -2.80
C TYR A 124 -2.31 6.81 -1.78
N GLN A 125 -3.08 5.83 -2.25
CA GLN A 125 -3.93 4.94 -1.48
C GLN A 125 -3.38 3.51 -1.56
N PRO A 126 -2.88 2.96 -0.45
CA PRO A 126 -2.63 1.54 -0.32
C PRO A 126 -3.93 0.73 -0.41
N ARG A 127 -3.91 -0.41 -1.08
CA ARG A 127 -5.03 -1.35 -1.12
C ARG A 127 -4.53 -2.75 -0.85
N VAL A 128 -5.24 -3.48 0.01
CA VAL A 128 -4.94 -4.87 0.33
C VAL A 128 -5.89 -5.77 -0.43
N HIS A 129 -5.34 -6.79 -1.07
CA HIS A 129 -6.10 -7.73 -1.87
C HIS A 129 -5.94 -9.14 -1.29
N ILE A 130 -7.02 -9.90 -1.33
CA ILE A 130 -7.03 -11.33 -1.04
C ILE A 130 -7.65 -12.08 -2.22
N ILE A 131 -7.02 -13.16 -2.64
CA ILE A 131 -7.43 -14.00 -3.78
C ILE A 131 -7.59 -15.44 -3.29
N LYS A 132 -8.80 -15.98 -3.33
CA LYS A 132 -9.05 -17.40 -3.01
C LYS A 132 -8.59 -18.28 -4.18
N LYS A 133 -7.63 -19.18 -3.94
CA LYS A 133 -7.18 -20.16 -4.93
C LYS A 133 -8.24 -21.26 -5.08
N LYS A 134 -8.54 -21.67 -6.32
CA LYS A 134 -9.36 -22.85 -6.61
C LYS A 134 -8.46 -24.07 -6.79
N ASP A 135 -8.77 -25.17 -6.13
CA ASP A 135 -7.91 -26.36 -6.10
C ASP A 135 -7.81 -27.14 -7.43
N HIS A 136 -8.59 -26.79 -8.47
CA HIS A 136 -8.71 -27.65 -9.66
C HIS A 136 -8.82 -26.97 -11.04
N THR A 137 -7.94 -26.05 -11.43
CA THR A 137 -7.70 -25.81 -12.87
C THR A 137 -6.26 -25.41 -13.20
N ALA A 138 -5.58 -26.33 -13.89
CA ALA A 138 -4.32 -26.12 -14.59
C ALA A 138 -4.47 -25.17 -15.80
N SER A 139 -4.66 -23.88 -15.56
CA SER A 139 -4.34 -22.84 -16.55
C SER A 139 -4.25 -21.47 -15.88
N LEU A 140 -3.07 -20.85 -15.99
CA LEU A 140 -2.74 -19.50 -15.50
C LEU A 140 -3.48 -18.37 -16.24
N LEU A 141 -4.63 -18.63 -16.85
CA LEU A 141 -5.30 -17.70 -17.77
C LEU A 141 -6.79 -17.43 -17.48
N ASN A 142 -7.37 -18.01 -16.43
CA ASN A 142 -8.75 -17.72 -16.03
C ASN A 142 -8.85 -16.75 -14.85
N LEU A 143 -8.25 -15.56 -14.99
CA LEU A 143 -8.40 -14.41 -14.07
C LEU A 143 -9.87 -13.97 -13.86
N LYS A 144 -10.82 -14.48 -14.65
CA LYS A 144 -12.25 -14.12 -14.55
C LYS A 144 -13.03 -14.89 -13.47
N SER A 145 -12.45 -15.93 -12.85
CA SER A 145 -13.16 -16.74 -11.84
C SER A 145 -12.49 -16.77 -10.46
N GLU A 146 -11.37 -16.06 -10.28
CA GLU A 146 -10.79 -15.89 -8.95
C GLU A 146 -11.69 -14.97 -8.12
N GLU A 147 -12.18 -15.47 -6.99
CA GLU A 147 -12.82 -14.62 -5.99
C GLU A 147 -11.72 -13.76 -5.36
N PHE A 148 -11.48 -12.60 -5.97
CA PHE A 148 -10.62 -11.57 -5.42
C PHE A 148 -11.46 -10.53 -4.68
N ARG A 149 -10.96 -10.07 -3.53
CA ARG A 149 -11.54 -8.95 -2.80
C ARG A 149 -10.46 -7.91 -2.54
N THR A 150 -10.86 -6.64 -2.64
CA THR A 150 -10.00 -5.49 -2.39
C THR A 150 -10.52 -4.75 -1.17
N PHE A 151 -9.63 -4.46 -0.23
CA PHE A 151 -9.90 -3.69 0.97
C PHE A 151 -9.12 -2.38 0.93
N ILE A 152 -9.82 -1.28 1.16
CA ILE A 152 -9.28 0.07 1.13
C ILE A 152 -9.55 0.68 2.50
N PHE A 153 -8.50 1.22 3.12
CA PHE A 153 -8.58 1.94 4.38
C PHE A 153 -8.24 3.42 4.10
N PRO A 154 -9.22 4.33 4.03
CA PRO A 154 -8.99 5.74 3.68
C PRO A 154 -7.95 6.44 4.57
N GLU A 155 -7.86 6.04 5.85
CA GLU A 155 -6.90 6.56 6.82
C GLU A 155 -5.44 6.22 6.46
N THR A 156 -5.20 5.28 5.53
CA THR A 156 -3.85 4.92 5.06
C THR A 156 -3.34 5.74 3.88
N VAL A 157 -4.12 6.73 3.41
CA VAL A 157 -3.67 7.65 2.36
C VAL A 157 -2.46 8.44 2.84
N PHE A 158 -1.43 8.55 1.99
CA PHE A 158 -0.23 9.32 2.30
C PHE A 158 0.29 10.11 1.10
N THR A 159 1.13 11.10 1.35
CA THR A 159 1.93 11.78 0.32
C THR A 159 3.34 11.20 0.30
N ALA A 160 3.78 10.70 -0.85
CA ALA A 160 5.16 10.23 -1.00
C ALA A 160 6.11 11.43 -1.02
N VAL A 161 7.19 11.42 -0.25
CA VAL A 161 8.14 12.54 -0.15
C VAL A 161 9.58 12.04 -0.06
N THR A 162 10.56 12.83 -0.49
CA THR A 162 11.99 12.46 -0.34
C THR A 162 12.56 12.89 1.02
N ALA A 163 11.89 13.81 1.70
CA ALA A 163 12.16 14.25 3.07
C ALA A 163 10.84 14.76 3.66
N TYR A 164 10.66 14.65 4.98
CA TYR A 164 9.45 15.15 5.63
C TYR A 164 9.26 16.65 5.42
N GLN A 165 8.01 17.07 5.21
CA GLN A 165 7.62 18.46 4.99
C GLN A 165 6.95 19.03 6.23
N ASN A 166 6.03 18.28 6.84
CA ASN A 166 5.41 18.63 8.11
C ASN A 166 6.25 18.13 9.30
N GLN A 167 6.77 19.04 10.13
CA GLN A 167 7.55 18.69 11.33
C GLN A 167 6.76 17.92 12.39
N LEU A 168 5.42 17.96 12.35
CA LEU A 168 4.59 17.16 13.25
C LEU A 168 4.51 15.69 12.84
N VAL A 169 4.89 15.38 11.59
CA VAL A 169 4.93 14.02 11.05
C VAL A 169 6.33 13.39 11.15
N SER A 170 7.38 14.23 11.17
CA SER A 170 8.79 13.82 11.15
C SER A 170 9.25 13.08 12.39
#